data_AF-A0AAN7G351-F1
#
_entry.id   AF-A0AAN7G351-F1
#
_cell.length_a   1.000
_cell.length_b   1.000
_cell.length_c   1.000
_cell.angle_alpha   90.00
_cell.angle_beta   90.00
_cell.angle_gamma   90.00
#
_symmetry.space_group_name_H-M   'P 1'
#
loop_
_entity.id
_entity.type
_entity.pdbx_description
1 polymer ?
#
loop_
_entity_poly.entity_id
_entity_poly.type
_entity_poly.pdbx_seq_one_letter_code
_entity_poly.pdbx_strand_id
1 'polypeptide(L)'
;MSLNLCPIILFFFFFILTISRVRAIGINWGNTASHPLPPPKVVELLKSNNITKVKLFDADPLVLPALSGSNIGVTVGIPNSMLRSFNSSKKAAESWVHDNVTRYFSNGGSGVRIEYVAVGDEPFLQRYGEQFHPFVIGAATNIQAALIKANLEGKVRVVVPCSFDAFLSESNLPSKGHFRSDLNKTMIQLLTFLSKHGSPFFVTISPFVTIHQNKNISLAFSLFKETAHPHNDSHRTYKNSFDLSYDTLVNALSTVGFPKIDIVVAQIGWPTDGATNATPSIAETFVKGLINHLHSKLGTPLRPRDPPIETYIFSLLDEDQRSITTGNFERHWGVFTFDGQAKYQVDFGQGSKNLVNAQNVEYLPSKWCVVNNNRDLSNASARASEACYVADCTALSPGGSCFNISWPGNISYAFNSYYQQHDQRTDSCDFGGLGLITTVDPSVGNCRFSVELHTSQSDSLHRACYFQWTTLLTTILVCLLRFTL
;
A
#
# COMPACT_ATOMS: atom_id res chain seq x y z
N MET A 1 41.26 66.56 9.17
CA MET A 1 40.14 66.42 8.20
C MET A 1 39.95 64.94 7.94
N SER A 2 38.84 64.45 8.44
CA SER A 2 38.41 63.06 8.49
C SER A 2 37.88 62.57 7.14
N LEU A 3 38.27 61.32 6.82
CA LEU A 3 37.51 60.22 6.22
C LEU A 3 36.58 60.50 5.03
N ASN A 4 36.81 59.76 3.93
CA ASN A 4 35.84 58.75 3.46
C ASN A 4 36.45 57.91 2.32
N LEU A 5 37.11 56.80 2.69
CA LEU A 5 37.12 55.61 1.85
C LEU A 5 35.75 54.95 2.00
N CYS A 6 35.01 54.83 0.91
CA CYS A 6 33.78 54.05 0.84
C CYS A 6 34.16 52.61 0.45
N PRO A 7 34.06 51.61 1.34
CA PRO A 7 34.12 50.23 0.91
C PRO A 7 32.73 49.85 0.40
N ILE A 8 32.69 49.44 -0.86
CA ILE A 8 31.58 48.72 -1.48
C ILE A 8 31.37 47.46 -0.64
N ILE A 9 30.42 47.52 0.28
CA ILE A 9 29.90 46.34 0.96
C ILE A 9 29.13 45.56 -0.10
N LEU A 10 29.82 44.60 -0.72
CA LEU A 10 29.21 43.50 -1.44
C LEU A 10 28.36 42.73 -0.40
N PHE A 11 27.10 43.12 -0.27
CA PHE A 11 26.11 42.33 0.44
C PHE A 11 25.80 41.12 -0.45
N PHE A 12 26.69 40.13 -0.42
CA PHE A 12 26.34 38.76 -0.77
C PHE A 12 25.30 38.34 0.28
N PHE A 13 24.03 38.67 0.02
CA PHE A 13 22.93 37.88 0.54
C PHE A 13 23.13 36.50 -0.08
N PHE A 14 23.90 35.66 0.61
CA PHE A 14 23.76 34.23 0.53
C PHE A 14 22.34 33.97 1.01
N PHE A 15 21.39 34.06 0.09
CA PHE A 15 20.10 33.45 0.23
C PHE A 15 20.42 31.95 0.21
N ILE A 16 20.86 31.44 1.36
CA ILE A 16 20.64 30.05 1.70
C ILE A 16 19.11 29.98 1.73
N LEU A 17 18.52 29.72 0.57
CA LEU A 17 17.29 28.97 0.49
C LEU A 17 17.63 27.68 1.22
N THR A 18 17.45 27.70 2.54
CA THR A 18 17.02 26.51 3.23
C THR A 18 15.70 26.20 2.55
N ILE A 19 15.80 25.40 1.48
CA ILE A 19 14.66 24.68 0.95
C ILE A 19 14.16 23.98 2.19
N SER A 20 13.12 24.55 2.79
CA SER A 20 12.33 23.88 3.78
C SER A 20 11.83 22.68 3.00
N ARG A 21 12.53 21.54 3.11
CA ARG A 21 12.03 20.26 2.62
C ARG A 21 10.77 20.04 3.43
N VAL A 22 9.65 20.56 2.94
CA VAL A 22 8.33 20.08 3.31
C VAL A 22 8.35 18.65 2.80
N ARG A 23 8.74 17.74 3.68
CA ARG A 23 8.80 16.31 3.43
C ARG A 23 7.38 15.88 3.17
N ALA A 24 7.16 15.24 2.02
CA ALA A 24 5.83 15.02 1.50
C ALA A 24 5.20 13.79 2.12
N ILE A 25 3.93 13.91 2.52
CA ILE A 25 3.09 12.78 2.88
C ILE A 25 2.36 12.35 1.61
N GLY A 26 2.62 11.12 1.18
CA GLY A 26 1.92 10.46 0.09
C GLY A 26 0.98 9.39 0.61
N ILE A 27 0.29 8.72 -0.31
CA ILE A 27 -0.57 7.57 0.02
C ILE A 27 -0.38 6.44 -0.99
N ASN A 28 -0.55 5.21 -0.56
CA ASN A 28 -0.61 4.08 -1.48
C ASN A 28 -2.00 3.98 -2.08
N TRP A 29 -2.08 3.86 -3.41
CA TRP A 29 -3.33 3.59 -4.12
C TRP A 29 -3.23 2.19 -4.75
N GLY A 30 -3.90 1.23 -4.11
CA GLY A 30 -4.14 -0.11 -4.65
C GLY A 30 -5.50 -0.20 -5.34
N ASN A 31 -5.60 -1.10 -6.31
CA ASN A 31 -6.79 -1.34 -7.14
C ASN A 31 -7.31 -2.79 -6.99
N THR A 32 -6.88 -3.51 -5.94
CA THR A 32 -7.23 -4.93 -5.75
C THR A 32 -8.64 -5.04 -5.16
N ALA A 33 -9.64 -4.59 -5.92
CA ALA A 33 -11.03 -4.57 -5.52
C ALA A 33 -11.94 -5.23 -6.57
N SER A 34 -13.03 -5.86 -6.13
CA SER A 34 -14.05 -6.43 -7.01
C SER A 34 -14.81 -5.32 -7.76
N HIS A 35 -15.13 -4.23 -7.06
CA HIS A 35 -15.85 -3.07 -7.58
C HIS A 35 -15.08 -1.78 -7.22
N PRO A 36 -13.94 -1.51 -7.89
CA PRO A 36 -13.09 -0.38 -7.54
C PRO A 36 -13.78 0.96 -7.80
N LEU A 37 -13.52 1.95 -6.93
CA LEU A 37 -13.91 3.33 -7.19
C LEU A 37 -13.25 3.82 -8.50
N PRO A 38 -14.01 4.42 -9.44
CA PRO A 38 -13.46 4.80 -10.74
C PRO A 38 -12.22 5.72 -10.62
N PRO A 39 -11.14 5.51 -11.38
CA PRO A 39 -9.90 6.28 -11.22
C PRO A 39 -10.04 7.80 -11.25
N PRO A 40 -10.88 8.41 -12.11
CA PRO A 40 -11.12 9.87 -12.05
C PRO A 40 -11.68 10.34 -10.70
N LYS A 41 -12.56 9.54 -10.08
CA LYS A 41 -13.13 9.81 -8.77
C LYS A 41 -12.09 9.69 -7.66
N VAL A 42 -11.16 8.75 -7.79
CA VAL A 42 -10.02 8.63 -6.87
C VAL A 42 -9.10 9.84 -7.00
N VAL A 43 -8.84 10.33 -8.21
CA VAL A 43 -8.04 11.56 -8.41
C VAL A 43 -8.73 12.79 -7.84
N GLU A 44 -10.06 12.90 -7.98
CA GLU A 44 -10.85 13.93 -7.27
C GLU A 44 -10.67 13.80 -5.76
N LEU A 45 -10.82 12.59 -5.20
CA LEU A 45 -10.64 12.33 -3.77
C LEU A 45 -9.26 12.75 -3.27
N LEU A 46 -8.19 12.39 -4.00
CA LEU A 46 -6.81 12.78 -3.69
C LEU A 46 -6.67 14.31 -3.67
N LYS A 47 -7.18 15.01 -4.69
CA LYS A 47 -7.11 16.48 -4.80
C LYS A 47 -7.92 17.17 -3.70
N SER A 48 -9.14 16.70 -3.43
CA SER A 48 -10.02 17.24 -2.38
C SER A 48 -9.41 17.12 -0.98
N ASN A 49 -8.55 16.12 -0.79
CA ASN A 49 -7.80 15.89 0.44
C ASN A 49 -6.34 16.37 0.34
N ASN A 50 -5.99 17.20 -0.64
CA ASN A 50 -4.65 17.79 -0.83
C ASN A 50 -3.48 16.77 -0.85
N ILE A 51 -3.75 15.52 -1.21
CA ILE A 51 -2.73 14.48 -1.34
C ILE A 51 -1.97 14.71 -2.65
N THR A 52 -0.68 15.01 -2.53
CA THR A 52 0.17 15.43 -3.66
C THR A 52 1.08 14.32 -4.20
N LYS A 53 1.11 13.17 -3.54
CA LYS A 53 1.91 12.01 -3.97
C LYS A 53 1.14 10.71 -3.83
N VAL A 54 1.28 9.83 -4.81
CA VAL A 54 0.69 8.50 -4.80
C VAL A 54 1.72 7.44 -5.19
N LYS A 55 1.70 6.30 -4.50
CA LYS A 55 2.43 5.10 -4.91
C LYS A 55 1.44 4.05 -5.39
N LEU A 56 1.56 3.68 -6.66
CA LEU A 56 0.84 2.59 -7.30
C LEU A 56 1.62 1.28 -7.10
N PHE A 57 0.92 0.14 -7.16
CA PHE A 57 1.52 -1.20 -7.09
C PHE A 57 1.84 -1.77 -8.48
N ASP A 58 1.21 -1.24 -9.52
CA ASP A 58 1.42 -1.59 -10.91
C ASP A 58 1.32 -0.35 -11.83
N ALA A 59 1.23 -0.59 -13.14
CA ALA A 59 1.00 0.41 -14.16
C ALA A 59 -0.37 0.23 -14.81
N ASP A 60 -1.44 0.34 -14.01
CA ASP A 60 -2.81 0.19 -14.48
C ASP A 60 -3.16 1.20 -15.61
N PRO A 61 -3.65 0.72 -16.76
CA PRO A 61 -3.92 1.54 -17.94
C PRO A 61 -5.16 2.45 -17.83
N LEU A 62 -6.00 2.28 -16.80
CA LEU A 62 -7.11 3.17 -16.45
C LEU A 62 -6.67 4.23 -15.41
N VAL A 63 -5.73 3.87 -14.52
CA VAL A 63 -5.24 4.77 -13.46
C VAL A 63 -4.29 5.83 -13.99
N LEU A 64 -3.28 5.45 -14.80
CA LEU A 64 -2.29 6.40 -15.30
C LEU A 64 -2.92 7.54 -16.13
N PRO A 65 -3.84 7.30 -17.09
CA PRO A 65 -4.54 8.39 -17.77
C PRO A 65 -5.31 9.31 -16.83
N ALA A 66 -5.97 8.78 -15.80
CA ALA A 66 -6.74 9.59 -14.85
C ALA A 66 -5.85 10.55 -14.04
N LEU A 67 -4.59 10.17 -13.79
CA LEU A 67 -3.59 11.02 -13.12
C LEU A 67 -2.99 12.09 -14.04
N SER A 68 -3.24 12.04 -15.35
CA SER A 68 -2.71 12.99 -16.31
C SER A 68 -3.20 14.42 -16.02
N GLY A 69 -2.29 15.39 -15.96
CA GLY A 69 -2.63 16.78 -15.64
C GLY A 69 -3.09 17.03 -14.20
N SER A 70 -3.01 16.02 -13.31
CA SER A 70 -3.36 16.18 -11.90
C SER A 70 -2.28 16.91 -11.08
N ASN A 71 -1.03 16.93 -11.58
CA ASN A 71 0.18 17.37 -10.87
C ASN A 71 0.52 16.57 -9.60
N ILE A 72 -0.16 15.44 -9.37
CA ILE A 72 0.17 14.49 -8.30
C ILE A 72 1.46 13.74 -8.71
N GLY A 73 2.45 13.69 -7.82
CA GLY A 73 3.67 12.91 -8.01
C GLY A 73 3.38 11.41 -7.92
N VAL A 74 3.83 10.63 -8.90
CA VAL A 74 3.49 9.21 -9.04
C VAL A 74 4.73 8.34 -8.91
N THR A 75 4.67 7.36 -8.01
CA THR A 75 5.52 6.17 -8.06
C THR A 75 4.75 5.08 -8.80
N VAL A 76 5.28 4.60 -9.92
CA VAL A 76 4.68 3.49 -10.71
C VAL A 76 5.31 2.17 -10.28
N GLY A 77 4.50 1.19 -9.93
CA GLY A 77 4.97 -0.12 -9.49
C GLY A 77 5.21 -1.08 -10.64
N ILE A 78 6.18 -1.98 -10.47
CA ILE A 78 6.38 -3.16 -11.32
C ILE A 78 6.06 -4.39 -10.47
N PRO A 79 5.04 -5.19 -10.85
CA PRO A 79 4.71 -6.42 -10.13
C PRO A 79 5.86 -7.42 -10.08
N ASN A 80 5.94 -8.19 -8.99
CA ASN A 80 6.97 -9.22 -8.79
C ASN A 80 7.03 -10.26 -9.92
N SER A 81 5.90 -10.55 -10.57
CA SER A 81 5.80 -11.48 -11.70
C SER A 81 6.63 -11.06 -12.92
N MET A 82 6.95 -9.77 -13.07
CA MET A 82 7.73 -9.25 -14.21
C MET A 82 9.25 -9.29 -13.97
N LEU A 83 9.71 -9.46 -12.73
CA LEU A 83 11.13 -9.32 -12.36
C LEU A 83 12.04 -10.27 -13.15
N ARG A 84 11.63 -11.54 -13.30
CA ARG A 84 12.41 -12.54 -14.04
C ARG A 84 12.59 -12.15 -15.51
N SER A 85 11.52 -11.65 -16.15
CA SER A 85 11.54 -11.22 -17.55
C SER A 85 12.40 -9.97 -17.75
N PHE A 86 12.30 -8.99 -16.85
CA PHE A 86 13.09 -7.77 -16.95
C PHE A 86 14.56 -8.00 -16.62
N ASN A 87 14.87 -8.95 -15.74
CA ASN A 87 16.25 -9.37 -15.50
C ASN A 87 16.88 -10.00 -16.75
N SER A 88 16.15 -10.84 -17.49
CA SER A 88 16.69 -11.57 -18.64
C SER A 88 16.64 -10.80 -19.96
N SER A 89 15.76 -9.79 -20.09
CA SER A 89 15.52 -9.10 -21.36
C SER A 89 15.48 -7.58 -21.22
N LYS A 90 16.53 -6.92 -21.73
CA LYS A 90 16.56 -5.46 -21.89
C LYS A 90 15.40 -4.95 -22.75
N LYS A 91 15.05 -5.66 -23.83
CA LYS A 91 13.96 -5.28 -24.72
C LYS A 91 12.60 -5.30 -24.00
N ALA A 92 12.39 -6.25 -23.09
CA ALA A 92 11.17 -6.28 -22.29
C ALA A 92 11.08 -5.08 -21.34
N ALA A 93 12.19 -4.72 -20.68
CA ALA A 93 12.26 -3.52 -19.84
C ALA A 93 12.05 -2.24 -20.65
N GLU A 94 12.65 -2.13 -21.84
CA GLU A 94 12.46 -1.00 -22.76
C GLU A 94 11.00 -0.86 -23.21
N SER A 95 10.34 -1.96 -23.59
CA SER A 95 8.92 -1.95 -23.97
C SER A 95 8.05 -1.49 -22.81
N TRP A 96 8.29 -2.02 -21.61
CA TRP A 96 7.52 -1.63 -20.44
C TRP A 96 7.70 -0.14 -20.10
N VAL A 97 8.93 0.38 -20.15
CA VAL A 97 9.20 1.81 -19.94
C VAL A 97 8.52 2.66 -21.02
N HIS A 98 8.54 2.20 -22.27
CA HIS A 98 7.84 2.88 -23.35
C HIS A 98 6.34 2.99 -23.05
N ASP A 99 5.71 1.84 -22.80
CA ASP A 99 4.25 1.71 -22.71
C ASP A 99 3.66 2.33 -21.43
N ASN A 100 4.41 2.30 -20.32
CA ASN A 100 3.91 2.66 -18.99
C ASN A 100 4.55 3.91 -18.39
N VAL A 101 5.68 4.38 -18.92
CA VAL A 101 6.33 5.61 -18.45
C VAL A 101 6.30 6.67 -19.55
N THR A 102 6.98 6.44 -20.66
CA THR A 102 7.15 7.49 -21.68
C THR A 102 5.84 7.92 -22.33
N ARG A 103 4.91 6.97 -22.54
CA ARG A 103 3.58 7.23 -23.10
C ARG A 103 2.77 8.25 -22.31
N TYR A 104 2.94 8.25 -20.98
CA TYR A 104 2.19 9.10 -20.07
C TYR A 104 2.98 10.33 -19.61
N PHE A 105 4.30 10.35 -19.86
CA PHE A 105 5.17 11.45 -19.46
C PHE A 105 4.96 12.67 -20.38
N SER A 106 4.74 13.85 -19.81
CA SER A 106 4.69 15.11 -20.57
C SER A 106 5.51 16.19 -19.88
N ASN A 107 6.37 16.87 -20.64
CA ASN A 107 7.18 17.99 -20.15
C ASN A 107 6.36 19.28 -19.93
N GLY A 108 5.10 19.33 -20.38
CA GLY A 108 4.26 20.54 -20.42
C GLY A 108 3.07 20.55 -19.46
N GLY A 109 3.08 19.74 -18.39
CA GLY A 109 2.02 19.72 -17.37
C GLY A 109 0.73 18.98 -17.76
N SER A 110 0.60 18.50 -19.00
CA SER A 110 -0.56 17.75 -19.47
C SER A 110 -0.51 16.25 -19.20
N GLY A 111 0.65 15.72 -18.83
CA GLY A 111 0.91 14.28 -18.61
C GLY A 111 0.91 13.89 -17.14
N VAL A 112 1.30 12.64 -16.89
CA VAL A 112 1.50 12.11 -15.54
C VAL A 112 2.88 12.52 -15.02
N ARG A 113 2.93 13.06 -13.80
CA ARG A 113 4.18 13.43 -13.12
C ARG A 113 4.78 12.20 -12.43
N ILE A 114 5.39 11.33 -13.22
CA ILE A 114 6.08 10.14 -12.71
C ILE A 114 7.43 10.58 -12.12
N GLU A 115 7.69 10.21 -10.86
CA GLU A 115 8.92 10.55 -10.12
C GLU A 115 9.77 9.30 -9.84
N TYR A 116 9.12 8.16 -9.62
CA TYR A 116 9.79 6.90 -9.31
C TYR A 116 9.19 5.73 -10.11
N VAL A 117 10.04 4.76 -10.45
CA VAL A 117 9.64 3.42 -10.86
C VAL A 117 10.09 2.45 -9.77
N ALA A 118 9.12 1.82 -9.09
CA ALA A 118 9.37 0.85 -8.02
C ALA A 118 9.44 -0.57 -8.59
N VAL A 119 10.64 -1.13 -8.65
CA VAL A 119 10.91 -2.45 -9.23
C VAL A 119 10.61 -3.54 -8.19
N GLY A 120 9.46 -4.19 -8.35
CA GLY A 120 8.95 -5.19 -7.41
C GLY A 120 8.02 -4.58 -6.37
N ASP A 121 7.17 -5.44 -5.81
CA ASP A 121 6.34 -5.15 -4.65
C ASP A 121 6.85 -5.98 -3.46
N GLU A 122 7.71 -5.38 -2.66
CA GLU A 122 8.39 -6.03 -1.53
C GLU A 122 9.02 -7.40 -1.88
N PRO A 123 9.86 -7.50 -2.93
CA PRO A 123 10.37 -8.78 -3.45
C PRO A 123 11.31 -9.53 -2.47
N PHE A 124 11.60 -8.93 -1.32
CA PHE A 124 12.47 -9.45 -0.27
C PHE A 124 11.69 -10.10 0.88
N LEU A 125 10.36 -10.11 0.85
CA LEU A 125 9.54 -10.76 1.88
C LEU A 125 10.03 -12.19 2.13
N GLN A 126 10.26 -12.54 3.39
CA GLN A 126 10.87 -13.82 3.78
C GLN A 126 10.09 -15.02 3.22
N ARG A 127 8.76 -14.92 3.22
CA ARG A 127 7.85 -15.97 2.71
C ARG A 127 8.04 -16.30 1.24
N TYR A 128 8.60 -15.40 0.43
CA TYR A 128 8.85 -15.66 -0.98
C TYR A 128 10.12 -16.48 -1.21
N GLY A 129 10.99 -16.61 -0.19
CA GLY A 129 12.31 -17.20 -0.37
C GLY A 129 13.00 -16.60 -1.59
N GLU A 130 13.58 -17.46 -2.44
CA GLU A 130 14.31 -17.04 -3.64
C GLU A 130 13.44 -16.79 -4.88
N GLN A 131 12.11 -16.73 -4.73
CA GLN A 131 11.21 -16.60 -5.89
C GLN A 131 11.44 -15.30 -6.69
N PHE A 132 11.79 -14.20 -6.01
CA PHE A 132 11.84 -12.86 -6.60
C PHE A 132 13.18 -12.14 -6.42
N HIS A 133 13.72 -12.05 -5.19
CA HIS A 133 14.92 -11.24 -4.92
C HIS A 133 16.15 -11.55 -5.80
N PRO A 134 16.40 -12.78 -6.30
CA PRO A 134 17.55 -13.03 -7.19
C PRO A 134 17.50 -12.27 -8.51
N PHE A 135 16.32 -11.82 -8.95
CA PHE A 135 16.12 -11.15 -10.25
C PHE A 135 16.09 -9.63 -10.14
N VAL A 136 15.98 -9.09 -8.92
CA VAL A 136 15.67 -7.67 -8.68
C VAL A 136 16.77 -6.73 -9.21
N ILE A 137 18.04 -7.04 -8.95
CA ILE A 137 19.15 -6.15 -9.32
C ILE A 137 19.28 -6.01 -10.84
N GLY A 138 19.19 -7.12 -11.59
CA GLY A 138 19.26 -7.05 -13.05
C GLY A 138 17.99 -6.44 -13.67
N ALA A 139 16.81 -6.69 -13.09
CA ALA A 139 15.58 -6.00 -13.50
C ALA A 139 15.70 -4.48 -13.31
N ALA A 140 16.13 -4.02 -12.13
CA ALA A 140 16.33 -2.60 -11.84
C ALA A 140 17.39 -1.97 -12.76
N THR A 141 18.48 -2.69 -13.04
CA THR A 141 19.52 -2.24 -13.97
C THR A 141 18.98 -2.06 -15.39
N ASN A 142 18.16 -2.99 -15.87
CA ASN A 142 17.58 -2.92 -17.22
C ASN A 142 16.51 -1.82 -17.33
N ILE A 143 15.70 -1.60 -16.28
CA ILE A 143 14.75 -0.48 -16.22
C ILE A 143 15.50 0.86 -16.21
N GLN A 144 16.57 0.98 -15.42
CA GLN A 144 17.41 2.19 -15.41
C GLN A 144 18.02 2.47 -16.78
N ALA A 145 18.52 1.45 -17.48
CA ALA A 145 19.04 1.58 -18.83
C ALA A 145 17.97 2.03 -19.83
N ALA A 146 16.75 1.51 -19.71
CA ALA A 146 15.61 1.92 -20.52
C ALA A 146 15.22 3.38 -20.27
N LEU A 147 15.22 3.84 -19.02
CA LEU A 147 14.96 5.25 -18.67
C LEU A 147 16.05 6.18 -19.21
N ILE A 148 17.33 5.78 -19.15
CA ILE A 148 18.45 6.50 -19.78
C ILE A 148 18.23 6.62 -21.28
N LYS A 149 17.92 5.52 -21.96
CA LYS A 149 17.62 5.51 -23.41
C LYS A 149 16.44 6.41 -23.78
N ALA A 150 15.47 6.54 -22.88
CA ALA A 150 14.32 7.42 -23.03
C ALA A 150 14.60 8.89 -22.61
N ASN A 151 15.82 9.24 -22.20
CA ASN A 151 16.21 10.56 -21.67
C ASN A 151 15.42 10.98 -20.41
N LEU A 152 15.09 10.03 -19.53
CA LEU A 152 14.33 10.24 -18.30
C LEU A 152 15.15 10.07 -17.01
N GLU A 153 16.43 9.71 -17.09
CA GLU A 153 17.32 9.41 -15.94
C GLU A 153 17.38 10.50 -14.85
N GLY A 154 17.28 11.78 -15.22
CA GLY A 154 17.29 12.90 -14.28
C GLY A 154 15.91 13.28 -13.73
N LYS A 155 14.85 12.65 -14.23
CA LYS A 155 13.44 12.97 -13.91
C LYS A 155 12.74 11.83 -13.18
N VAL A 156 13.04 10.59 -13.55
CA VAL A 156 12.44 9.38 -12.99
C VAL A 156 13.54 8.51 -12.40
N ARG A 157 13.44 8.24 -11.10
CA ARG A 157 14.41 7.41 -10.37
C ARG A 157 13.93 5.97 -10.24
N VAL A 158 14.85 5.01 -10.31
CA VAL A 158 14.54 3.60 -10.06
C VAL A 158 14.75 3.28 -8.59
N VAL A 159 13.73 2.72 -7.95
CA VAL A 159 13.76 2.31 -6.55
C VAL A 159 13.32 0.86 -6.42
N VAL A 160 13.62 0.23 -5.29
CA VAL A 160 13.19 -1.14 -4.99
C VAL A 160 12.58 -1.13 -3.59
N PRO A 161 11.27 -1.40 -3.44
CA PRO A 161 10.63 -1.45 -2.12
C PRO A 161 11.19 -2.60 -1.27
N CYS A 162 11.81 -2.26 -0.14
CA CYS A 162 12.32 -3.21 0.83
C CYS A 162 11.23 -3.59 1.85
N SER A 163 11.05 -4.89 2.10
CA SER A 163 10.03 -5.39 3.02
C SER A 163 10.36 -5.10 4.48
N PHE A 164 9.34 -5.03 5.34
CA PHE A 164 9.51 -4.81 6.78
C PHE A 164 10.35 -5.88 7.49
N ASP A 165 10.42 -7.08 6.91
CA ASP A 165 11.15 -8.25 7.44
C ASP A 165 12.52 -8.46 6.78
N ALA A 166 12.99 -7.53 5.94
CA ALA A 166 14.30 -7.62 5.29
C ALA A 166 15.45 -7.20 6.22
N PHE A 167 15.14 -6.48 7.30
CA PHE A 167 16.07 -6.05 8.34
C PHE A 167 15.48 -6.38 9.70
N LEU A 168 16.33 -6.76 10.66
CA LEU A 168 15.90 -7.23 11.96
C LEU A 168 16.95 -6.97 13.05
N SER A 169 16.54 -7.20 14.30
CA SER A 169 17.38 -7.18 15.48
C SER A 169 16.82 -8.20 16.47
N GLU A 170 17.54 -9.30 16.70
CA GLU A 170 17.09 -10.37 17.59
C GLU A 170 16.92 -9.89 19.04
N SER A 171 17.71 -8.89 19.44
CA SER A 171 17.62 -8.27 20.76
C SER A 171 16.59 -7.14 20.85
N ASN A 172 15.89 -6.80 19.75
CA ASN A 172 15.02 -5.62 19.63
C ASN A 172 15.75 -4.29 19.94
N LEU A 173 17.06 -4.26 19.73
CA LEU A 173 17.90 -3.08 19.92
C LEU A 173 18.31 -2.53 18.55
N PRO A 174 17.99 -1.28 18.21
CA PRO A 174 18.35 -0.69 16.91
C PRO A 174 19.85 -0.75 16.60
N SER A 175 20.73 -0.63 17.60
CA SER A 175 22.19 -0.73 17.47
C SER A 175 22.69 -2.10 17.01
N LYS A 176 21.85 -3.12 17.09
CA LYS A 176 22.11 -4.48 16.59
C LYS A 176 21.41 -4.77 15.26
N GLY A 177 20.73 -3.77 14.68
CA GLY A 177 20.01 -3.92 13.42
C GLY A 177 20.91 -4.33 12.26
N HIS A 178 20.52 -5.35 11.52
CA HIS A 178 21.19 -5.80 10.30
C HIS A 178 20.18 -6.29 9.27
N PHE A 179 20.60 -6.36 7.99
CA PHE A 179 19.83 -7.06 6.97
C PHE A 179 19.84 -8.55 7.24
N ARG A 180 18.79 -9.26 6.80
CA ARG A 180 18.79 -10.72 6.87
C ARG A 180 20.01 -11.30 6.14
N SER A 181 20.55 -12.40 6.65
CA SER A 181 21.77 -13.01 6.13
C SER A 181 21.62 -13.49 4.68
N ASP A 182 20.44 -13.99 4.30
CA ASP A 182 20.09 -14.39 2.92
C ASP A 182 20.11 -13.20 1.94
N LEU A 183 19.87 -11.98 2.43
CA LEU A 183 19.79 -10.78 1.61
C LEU A 183 21.07 -9.95 1.57
N ASN A 184 22.05 -10.19 2.46
CA ASN A 184 23.17 -9.29 2.67
C ASN A 184 23.91 -8.91 1.36
N LYS A 185 24.27 -9.90 0.55
CA LYS A 185 24.92 -9.68 -0.76
C LYS A 185 24.04 -8.86 -1.70
N THR A 186 22.75 -9.21 -1.79
CA THR A 186 21.77 -8.55 -2.66
C THR A 186 21.52 -7.10 -2.21
N MET A 187 21.48 -6.84 -0.90
CA MET A 187 21.30 -5.50 -0.34
C MET A 187 22.52 -4.60 -0.58
N ILE A 188 23.74 -5.12 -0.46
CA ILE A 188 24.94 -4.37 -0.84
C ILE A 188 24.91 -3.98 -2.32
N GLN A 189 24.51 -4.90 -3.20
CA GLN A 189 24.35 -4.64 -4.64
C GLN A 189 23.27 -3.59 -4.90
N LEU A 190 22.11 -3.70 -4.21
CA LEU A 190 21.02 -2.73 -4.31
C LEU A 190 21.48 -1.34 -3.87
N LEU A 191 22.10 -1.23 -2.70
CA LEU A 191 22.54 0.06 -2.15
C LEU A 191 23.62 0.71 -3.03
N THR A 192 24.52 -0.09 -3.60
CA THR A 192 25.50 0.39 -4.58
C THR A 192 24.79 0.94 -5.82
N PHE A 193 23.79 0.22 -6.35
CA PHE A 193 22.98 0.67 -7.48
C PHE A 193 22.23 1.97 -7.17
N LEU A 194 21.51 2.03 -6.04
CA LEU A 194 20.72 3.20 -5.64
C LEU A 194 21.63 4.42 -5.44
N SER A 195 22.77 4.25 -4.77
CA SER A 195 23.75 5.32 -4.54
C SER A 195 24.32 5.85 -5.86
N LYS A 196 24.67 4.96 -6.80
CA LYS A 196 25.18 5.33 -8.13
C LYS A 196 24.17 6.17 -8.92
N HIS A 197 22.88 5.89 -8.78
CA HIS A 197 21.81 6.54 -9.53
C HIS A 197 21.06 7.61 -8.71
N GLY A 198 21.60 8.02 -7.55
CA GLY A 198 21.00 9.06 -6.69
C GLY A 198 19.55 8.75 -6.29
N SER A 199 19.25 7.48 -6.08
CA SER A 199 17.92 6.98 -5.74
C SER A 199 17.81 6.68 -4.24
N PRO A 200 16.69 7.01 -3.58
CA PRO A 200 16.51 6.73 -2.16
C PRO A 200 16.23 5.24 -1.90
N PHE A 201 16.43 4.82 -0.66
CA PHE A 201 16.04 3.51 -0.17
C PHE A 201 14.56 3.52 0.21
N PHE A 202 13.74 2.75 -0.52
CA PHE A 202 12.32 2.58 -0.21
C PHE A 202 12.16 1.44 0.80
N VAL A 203 11.44 1.68 1.89
CA VAL A 203 11.21 0.68 2.93
C VAL A 203 9.76 0.67 3.42
N THR A 204 9.24 -0.51 3.70
CA THR A 204 8.00 -0.68 4.47
C THR A 204 8.32 -0.77 5.95
N ILE A 205 7.59 -0.02 6.77
CA ILE A 205 7.66 -0.10 8.24
C ILE A 205 6.27 -0.49 8.74
N SER A 206 6.18 -1.62 9.44
CA SER A 206 4.89 -2.24 9.81
C SER A 206 4.72 -2.42 11.33
N PRO A 207 4.47 -1.35 12.11
CA PRO A 207 4.27 -1.47 13.56
C PRO A 207 3.15 -2.43 13.96
N PHE A 208 2.06 -2.44 13.19
CA PHE A 208 0.94 -3.37 13.41
C PHE A 208 1.42 -4.84 13.37
N VAL A 209 2.15 -5.22 12.32
CA VAL A 209 2.68 -6.59 12.21
C VAL A 209 3.66 -6.88 13.36
N THR A 210 4.52 -5.92 13.69
CA THR A 210 5.48 -6.05 14.80
C THR A 210 4.81 -6.33 16.14
N ILE A 211 3.70 -5.65 16.50
CA ILE A 211 3.02 -5.91 17.78
C ILE A 211 2.37 -7.30 17.85
N HIS A 212 1.98 -7.85 16.70
CA HIS A 212 1.41 -9.21 16.63
C HIS A 212 2.49 -10.29 16.70
N GLN A 213 3.72 -9.98 16.26
CA GLN A 213 4.85 -10.91 16.27
C GLN A 213 5.71 -10.80 17.53
N ASN A 214 5.77 -9.62 18.17
CA ASN A 214 6.63 -9.34 19.30
C ASN A 214 5.84 -8.81 20.50
N LYS A 215 5.63 -9.69 21.49
CA LYS A 215 4.91 -9.37 22.73
C LYS A 215 5.60 -8.32 23.62
N ASN A 216 6.87 -8.01 23.38
CA ASN A 216 7.59 -6.98 24.11
C ASN A 216 7.26 -5.56 23.62
N ILE A 217 6.62 -5.42 22.46
CA ILE A 217 6.21 -4.12 21.92
C ILE A 217 4.75 -3.88 22.31
N SER A 218 4.53 -2.89 23.16
CA SER A 218 3.17 -2.55 23.60
C SER A 218 2.39 -1.79 22.52
N LEU A 219 1.05 -1.91 22.57
CA LEU A 219 0.16 -1.11 21.74
C LEU A 219 0.38 0.40 21.97
N ALA A 220 0.50 0.83 23.23
CA ALA A 220 0.73 2.23 23.57
C ALA A 220 2.00 2.80 22.92
N PHE A 221 3.08 2.02 22.90
CA PHE A 221 4.34 2.37 22.25
C PHE A 221 4.22 2.47 20.73
N SER A 222 3.35 1.65 20.12
CA SER A 222 3.11 1.72 18.68
C SER A 222 2.21 2.89 18.29
N LEU A 223 1.33 3.33 19.19
CA LEU A 223 0.38 4.43 19.00
C LEU A 223 0.92 5.81 19.43
N PHE A 224 2.23 5.96 19.64
CA PHE A 224 2.86 7.22 20.05
C PHE A 224 2.29 7.81 21.35
N LYS A 225 1.75 6.98 22.25
CA LYS A 225 1.15 7.47 23.50
C LYS A 225 2.24 7.92 24.48
N GLU A 226 2.04 9.04 25.15
CA GLU A 226 2.97 9.55 26.19
C GLU A 226 3.12 8.59 27.38
N THR A 227 2.09 7.76 27.64
CA THR A 227 2.11 6.73 28.68
C THR A 227 2.89 5.48 28.28
N ALA A 228 3.45 5.42 27.08
CA ALA A 228 4.22 4.28 26.62
C ALA A 228 5.54 4.15 27.39
N HIS A 229 5.89 2.93 27.74
CA HIS A 229 7.20 2.66 28.34
C HIS A 229 8.27 2.80 27.24
N PRO A 230 9.29 3.64 27.43
CA PRO A 230 10.33 3.81 26.43
C PRO A 230 11.23 2.58 26.36
N HIS A 231 11.79 2.33 25.18
CA HIS A 231 12.81 1.31 24.96
C HIS A 231 14.19 1.98 24.91
N ASN A 232 15.12 1.49 25.73
CA ASN A 232 16.47 2.03 25.79
C ASN A 232 17.45 1.13 25.03
N ASP A 233 18.34 1.74 24.27
CA ASP A 233 19.45 1.09 23.59
C ASP A 233 20.70 1.93 23.79
N SER A 234 21.57 1.46 24.67
CA SER A 234 22.75 2.21 25.12
C SER A 234 22.36 3.60 25.66
N HIS A 235 22.80 4.69 25.01
CA HIS A 235 22.49 6.07 25.41
C HIS A 235 21.28 6.67 24.67
N ARG A 236 20.52 5.85 23.94
CA ARG A 236 19.35 6.28 23.16
C ARG A 236 18.07 5.77 23.78
N THR A 237 17.06 6.63 23.79
CA THR A 237 15.73 6.32 24.28
C THR A 237 14.74 6.47 23.15
N TYR A 238 14.07 5.36 22.82
CA TYR A 238 13.01 5.32 21.83
C TYR A 238 11.67 5.44 22.55
N LYS A 239 10.82 6.35 22.07
CA LYS A 239 9.49 6.62 22.66
C LYS A 239 8.35 6.01 21.85
N ASN A 240 8.63 5.52 20.65
CA ASN A 240 7.65 4.91 19.78
C ASN A 240 8.29 3.83 18.88
N SER A 241 7.44 2.96 18.35
CA SER A 241 7.88 1.84 17.50
C SER A 241 8.42 2.26 16.12
N PHE A 242 7.98 3.42 15.61
CA PHE A 242 8.45 3.94 14.32
C PHE A 242 9.94 4.27 14.40
N ASP A 243 10.35 5.07 15.40
CA ASP A 243 11.76 5.42 15.62
C ASP A 243 12.62 4.17 15.84
N LEU A 244 12.11 3.21 16.62
CA LEU A 244 12.80 1.96 16.90
C LEU A 244 13.07 1.17 15.61
N SER A 245 12.05 0.97 14.77
CA SER A 245 12.17 0.23 13.52
C SER A 245 13.02 0.98 12.48
N TYR A 246 12.78 2.30 12.33
CA TYR A 246 13.54 3.13 11.42
C TYR A 246 15.03 3.13 11.76
N ASP A 247 15.39 3.24 13.05
CA ASP A 247 16.79 3.23 13.48
C ASP A 247 17.43 1.84 13.40
N THR A 248 16.64 0.78 13.48
CA THR A 248 17.12 -0.58 13.18
C THR A 248 17.57 -0.67 11.73
N LEU A 249 16.79 -0.10 10.80
CA LEU A 249 17.18 0.02 9.39
C LEU A 249 18.39 0.93 9.20
N VAL A 250 18.43 2.10 9.85
CA VAL A 250 19.58 3.02 9.75
C VAL A 250 20.87 2.34 10.19
N ASN A 251 20.83 1.53 11.25
CA ASN A 251 21.97 0.75 11.70
C ASN A 251 22.36 -0.34 10.69
N ALA A 252 21.38 -1.04 10.11
CA ALA A 252 21.61 -2.05 9.08
C ALA A 252 22.31 -1.44 7.86
N LEU A 253 21.80 -0.31 7.37
CA LEU A 253 22.38 0.48 6.26
C LEU A 253 23.80 0.95 6.57
N SER A 254 24.05 1.42 7.79
CA SER A 254 25.36 1.90 8.21
C SER A 254 26.38 0.77 8.26
N THR A 255 25.97 -0.40 8.75
CA THR A 255 26.83 -1.59 8.90
C THR A 255 27.31 -2.11 7.54
N VAL A 256 26.50 -1.97 6.49
CA VAL A 256 26.88 -2.34 5.11
C VAL A 256 27.47 -1.18 4.30
N GLY A 257 27.80 -0.05 4.95
CA GLY A 257 28.58 1.04 4.36
C GLY A 257 27.79 2.19 3.73
N PHE A 258 26.47 2.27 3.95
CA PHE A 258 25.59 3.30 3.36
C PHE A 258 24.88 4.17 4.41
N PRO A 259 25.59 4.78 5.38
CA PRO A 259 24.96 5.49 6.50
C PRO A 259 24.17 6.74 6.09
N LYS A 260 24.49 7.34 4.93
CA LYS A 260 23.92 8.61 4.45
C LYS A 260 22.87 8.47 3.34
N ILE A 261 22.47 7.25 2.99
CA ILE A 261 21.44 7.08 1.95
C ILE A 261 20.11 7.68 2.42
N ASP A 262 19.45 8.44 1.54
CA ASP A 262 18.11 8.97 1.76
C ASP A 262 17.11 7.81 1.89
N ILE A 263 16.13 7.94 2.78
CA ILE A 263 15.13 6.91 3.04
C ILE A 263 13.73 7.46 2.76
N VAL A 264 12.94 6.68 2.03
CA VAL A 264 11.50 6.86 1.85
C VAL A 264 10.78 5.74 2.58
N VAL A 265 9.85 6.08 3.46
CA VAL A 265 8.94 5.09 4.05
C VAL A 265 7.81 4.88 3.04
N ALA A 266 7.92 3.82 2.25
CA ALA A 266 7.08 3.58 1.08
C ALA A 266 5.70 2.97 1.43
N GLN A 267 5.57 2.40 2.62
CA GLN A 267 4.34 1.87 3.19
C GLN A 267 4.41 1.92 4.72
N ILE A 268 3.42 2.53 5.36
CA ILE A 268 3.20 2.50 6.81
C ILE A 268 1.74 2.84 7.11
N GLY A 269 1.10 2.11 8.02
CA GLY A 269 -0.30 2.32 8.34
C GLY A 269 -0.78 1.47 9.51
N TRP A 270 -2.09 1.41 9.68
CA TRP A 270 -2.74 0.55 10.66
C TRP A 270 -4.10 0.10 10.13
N PRO A 271 -4.42 -1.22 10.10
CA PRO A 271 -5.70 -1.69 9.59
C PRO A 271 -6.84 -1.33 10.53
N THR A 272 -8.05 -1.23 10.00
CA THR A 272 -9.22 -0.80 10.79
C THR A 272 -10.20 -1.92 11.10
N ASP A 273 -9.96 -3.13 10.61
CA ASP A 273 -10.86 -4.27 10.74
C ASP A 273 -10.09 -5.57 10.49
N GLY A 274 -10.73 -6.73 10.66
CA GLY A 274 -10.19 -8.05 10.32
C GLY A 274 -9.15 -8.61 11.29
N ALA A 275 -8.85 -7.92 12.40
CA ALA A 275 -7.95 -8.42 13.45
C ALA A 275 -8.16 -7.71 14.81
N THR A 276 -7.69 -8.32 15.89
CA THR A 276 -7.63 -7.67 17.21
C THR A 276 -6.78 -6.40 17.14
N ASN A 277 -7.22 -5.31 17.77
CA ASN A 277 -6.61 -3.97 17.72
C ASN A 277 -6.61 -3.31 16.32
N ALA A 278 -7.28 -3.88 15.33
CA ALA A 278 -7.55 -3.23 14.06
C ALA A 278 -8.95 -2.59 14.13
N THR A 279 -9.01 -1.31 14.51
CA THR A 279 -10.26 -0.53 14.56
C THR A 279 -10.03 0.86 13.97
N PRO A 280 -11.06 1.56 13.47
CA PRO A 280 -10.89 2.90 12.94
C PRO A 280 -10.30 3.88 13.96
N SER A 281 -10.67 3.78 15.24
CA SER A 281 -10.16 4.64 16.31
C SER A 281 -8.67 4.41 16.64
N ILE A 282 -8.21 3.15 16.60
CA ILE A 282 -6.79 2.83 16.81
C ILE A 282 -5.98 3.30 15.61
N ALA A 283 -6.46 3.06 14.39
CA ALA A 283 -5.81 3.54 13.17
C ALA A 283 -5.70 5.07 13.15
N GLU A 284 -6.77 5.78 13.52
CA GLU A 284 -6.77 7.24 13.67
C GLU A 284 -5.67 7.72 14.63
N THR A 285 -5.58 7.08 15.80
CA THR A 285 -4.57 7.41 16.82
C THR A 285 -3.15 7.20 16.26
N PHE A 286 -2.91 6.06 15.60
CA PHE A 286 -1.62 5.75 15.00
C PHE A 286 -1.22 6.77 13.94
N VAL A 287 -2.09 7.02 12.95
CA VAL A 287 -1.78 7.91 11.82
C VAL A 287 -1.60 9.35 12.30
N LYS A 288 -2.42 9.84 13.23
CA LYS A 288 -2.21 11.16 13.86
C LYS A 288 -0.87 11.24 14.59
N GLY A 289 -0.52 10.20 15.37
CA GLY A 289 0.76 10.12 16.08
C GLY A 289 1.95 10.18 15.12
N LEU A 290 1.90 9.39 14.03
CA LEU A 290 2.92 9.35 12.99
C LEU A 290 3.08 10.72 12.31
N ILE A 291 1.98 11.34 11.89
CA ILE A 291 2.01 12.62 11.19
C ILE A 291 2.55 13.72 12.10
N ASN A 292 2.09 13.78 13.35
CA ASN A 292 2.62 14.73 14.33
C ASN A 292 4.12 14.54 14.57
N HIS A 293 4.57 13.28 14.67
CA HIS A 293 5.99 12.96 14.79
C HIS A 293 6.78 13.47 13.56
N LEU A 294 6.32 13.20 12.34
CA LEU A 294 6.97 13.66 11.10
C LEU A 294 7.01 15.19 10.99
N HIS A 295 5.93 15.89 11.37
CA HIS A 295 5.86 17.35 11.37
C HIS A 295 6.74 18.02 12.42
N SER A 296 7.00 17.36 13.54
CA SER A 296 7.92 17.86 14.56
C SER A 296 9.34 18.10 14.02
N LYS A 297 9.69 17.40 12.93
CA LYS A 297 11.03 17.42 12.29
C LYS A 297 12.16 17.07 13.26
N LEU A 298 11.86 16.42 14.39
CA LEU A 298 12.86 15.97 15.35
C LEU A 298 13.73 14.83 14.78
N GLY A 299 13.21 14.08 13.79
CA GLY A 299 13.85 12.89 13.28
C GLY A 299 13.87 11.78 14.35
N THR A 300 14.83 10.87 14.22
CA THR A 300 15.00 9.73 15.12
C THR A 300 16.26 9.88 15.98
N PRO A 301 16.45 9.06 17.04
CA PRO A 301 17.69 9.08 17.83
C PRO A 301 18.99 8.88 17.04
N LEU A 302 19.01 8.09 15.95
CA LEU A 302 20.17 7.93 15.05
C LEU A 302 20.24 9.00 13.96
N ARG A 303 19.11 9.54 13.51
CA ARG A 303 19.05 10.61 12.50
C ARG A 303 18.33 11.85 13.05
N PRO A 304 18.91 12.54 14.05
CA PRO A 304 18.28 13.70 14.66
C PRO A 304 18.20 14.84 13.65
N ARG A 305 17.02 15.47 13.57
CA ARG A 305 16.67 16.52 12.59
C ARG A 305 16.74 16.06 11.13
N ASP A 306 16.77 14.75 10.91
CA ASP A 306 16.73 14.15 9.57
C ASP A 306 15.72 12.99 9.46
N PRO A 307 14.40 13.30 9.42
CA PRO A 307 13.35 12.29 9.19
C PRO A 307 13.51 11.50 7.86
N PRO A 308 12.52 10.69 7.44
CA PRO A 308 12.39 10.24 6.05
C PRO A 308 12.13 11.41 5.08
N ILE A 309 12.55 11.31 3.82
CA ILE A 309 12.32 12.37 2.82
C ILE A 309 10.86 12.42 2.33
N GLU A 310 10.21 11.26 2.28
CA GLU A 310 8.81 11.04 1.94
C GLU A 310 8.28 9.88 2.78
N THR A 311 6.99 9.93 3.12
CA THR A 311 6.29 8.85 3.82
C THR A 311 4.95 8.61 3.17
N TYR A 312 4.66 7.36 2.79
CA TYR A 312 3.42 6.94 2.15
C TYR A 312 2.55 6.17 3.14
N ILE A 313 1.34 6.68 3.36
CA ILE A 313 0.35 6.02 4.20
C ILE A 313 -0.26 4.83 3.44
N PHE A 314 -0.30 3.67 4.09
CA PHE A 314 -0.85 2.45 3.53
C PHE A 314 -2.22 2.17 4.18
N SER A 315 -3.34 2.26 3.46
CA SER A 315 -3.54 2.67 2.04
C SER A 315 -4.72 3.64 1.88
N LEU A 316 -5.00 4.09 0.65
CA LEU A 316 -6.11 5.03 0.39
C LEU A 316 -7.49 4.38 0.60
N LEU A 317 -7.73 3.22 -0.01
CA LEU A 317 -9.01 2.51 -0.02
C LEU A 317 -8.83 1.11 0.56
N ASP A 318 -9.91 0.57 1.13
CA ASP A 318 -10.02 -0.88 1.39
C ASP A 318 -10.06 -1.66 0.07
N GLU A 319 -9.51 -2.87 0.08
CA GLU A 319 -9.25 -3.67 -1.12
C GLU A 319 -9.70 -5.13 -0.88
N ASP A 320 -10.96 -5.44 -1.20
CA ASP A 320 -11.64 -6.71 -0.88
C ASP A 320 -11.10 -7.94 -1.64
N GLN A 321 -10.26 -7.74 -2.66
CA GLN A 321 -9.58 -8.80 -3.41
C GLN A 321 -8.12 -8.99 -3.00
N ARG A 322 -7.61 -8.25 -2.01
CA ARG A 322 -6.25 -8.50 -1.49
C ARG A 322 -6.13 -9.90 -0.92
N SER A 323 -4.93 -10.45 -1.10
CA SER A 323 -4.55 -11.74 -0.53
C SER A 323 -4.55 -11.67 1.00
N ILE A 324 -5.34 -12.52 1.63
CA ILE A 324 -5.46 -12.64 3.09
C ILE A 324 -4.42 -13.61 3.70
N THR A 325 -3.40 -13.97 2.93
CA THR A 325 -2.38 -14.97 3.34
C THR A 325 -1.61 -14.57 4.61
N THR A 326 -1.43 -13.27 4.85
CA THR A 326 -0.81 -12.73 6.07
C THR A 326 -1.82 -12.45 7.18
N GLY A 327 -3.11 -12.36 6.84
CA GLY A 327 -4.21 -12.18 7.77
C GLY A 327 -5.41 -11.50 7.14
N ASN A 328 -6.55 -11.59 7.80
CA ASN A 328 -7.82 -11.02 7.32
C ASN A 328 -7.83 -9.49 7.33
N PHE A 329 -6.96 -8.86 8.12
CA PHE A 329 -6.76 -7.40 8.15
C PHE A 329 -6.21 -6.82 6.84
N GLU A 330 -5.66 -7.65 5.94
CA GLU A 330 -5.05 -7.19 4.67
C GLU A 330 -6.01 -6.44 3.76
N ARG A 331 -7.32 -6.62 3.93
CA ARG A 331 -8.35 -5.94 3.13
C ARG A 331 -8.80 -4.60 3.72
N HIS A 332 -8.28 -4.22 4.90
CA HIS A 332 -8.83 -3.15 5.75
C HIS A 332 -7.85 -2.02 6.09
N TRP A 333 -6.86 -1.77 5.24
CA TRP A 333 -5.85 -0.74 5.45
C TRP A 333 -6.27 0.66 5.01
N GLY A 334 -7.41 0.78 4.33
CA GLY A 334 -7.90 2.04 3.78
C GLY A 334 -8.10 3.10 4.86
N VAL A 335 -7.63 4.32 4.59
CA VAL A 335 -8.10 5.54 5.28
C VAL A 335 -9.57 5.78 4.95
N PHE A 336 -9.97 5.44 3.73
CA PHE A 336 -11.35 5.41 3.25
C PHE A 336 -11.82 3.97 3.03
N THR A 337 -13.12 3.74 3.13
CA THR A 337 -13.78 2.52 2.64
C THR A 337 -13.61 2.41 1.11
N PHE A 338 -13.96 1.25 0.53
CA PHE A 338 -13.84 0.98 -0.91
C PHE A 338 -14.54 2.03 -1.81
N ASP A 339 -15.59 2.68 -1.29
CA ASP A 339 -16.40 3.71 -1.92
C ASP A 339 -15.94 5.16 -1.62
N GLY A 340 -14.78 5.32 -0.96
CA GLY A 340 -14.20 6.63 -0.70
C GLY A 340 -14.84 7.40 0.47
N GLN A 341 -15.52 6.72 1.40
CA GLN A 341 -15.99 7.33 2.65
C GLN A 341 -14.93 7.21 3.75
N ALA A 342 -14.62 8.32 4.45
CA ALA A 342 -13.58 8.35 5.46
C ALA A 342 -13.95 7.44 6.64
N LYS A 343 -13.02 6.54 7.02
CA LYS A 343 -13.20 5.64 8.17
C LYS A 343 -12.84 6.30 9.49
N TYR A 344 -11.97 7.30 9.43
CA TYR A 344 -11.53 8.12 10.56
C TYR A 344 -11.04 9.49 10.07
N GLN A 345 -10.84 10.43 10.99
CA GLN A 345 -10.44 11.79 10.64
C GLN A 345 -8.94 12.00 10.84
N VAL A 346 -8.21 12.45 9.82
CA VAL A 346 -6.80 12.79 9.92
C VAL A 346 -6.44 13.96 9.02
N ASP A 347 -5.50 14.80 9.47
CA ASP A 347 -4.93 15.89 8.67
C ASP A 347 -3.52 15.47 8.22
N PHE A 348 -3.32 15.31 6.91
CA PHE A 348 -2.02 15.00 6.31
C PHE A 348 -1.08 16.24 6.23
N GLY A 349 -1.24 17.20 7.15
CA GLY A 349 -0.36 18.37 7.30
C GLY A 349 -0.72 19.56 6.43
N GLN A 350 -1.99 19.67 6.07
CA GLN A 350 -2.46 20.54 4.99
C GLN A 350 -3.51 21.56 5.46
N GLY A 351 -3.80 21.61 6.76
CA GLY A 351 -4.55 22.68 7.40
C GLY A 351 -5.97 22.26 7.78
N SER A 352 -6.10 21.59 8.93
CA SER A 352 -7.27 21.49 9.81
C SER A 352 -8.63 21.27 9.12
N LYS A 353 -8.69 20.50 8.05
CA LYS A 353 -9.95 20.07 7.44
C LYS A 353 -10.16 18.59 7.71
N ASN A 354 -11.39 18.25 8.07
CA ASN A 354 -11.84 16.87 8.03
C ASN A 354 -11.61 16.31 6.62
N LEU A 355 -11.36 15.00 6.53
CA LEU A 355 -11.26 14.34 5.24
C LEU A 355 -12.55 14.55 4.45
N VAL A 356 -12.41 14.82 3.17
CA VAL A 356 -13.51 14.98 2.23
C VAL A 356 -13.80 13.63 1.61
N ASN A 357 -15.04 13.14 1.77
CA ASN A 357 -15.48 11.88 1.16
C ASN A 357 -15.65 12.02 -0.36
N ALA A 358 -15.56 10.90 -1.07
CA ALA A 358 -15.93 10.83 -2.47
C ALA A 358 -17.40 11.23 -2.67
N GLN A 359 -17.66 12.03 -3.70
CA GLN A 359 -18.98 12.57 -4.03
C GLN A 359 -19.55 11.93 -5.29
N ASN A 360 -20.87 11.79 -5.35
CA ASN A 360 -21.58 11.18 -6.49
C ASN A 360 -21.05 9.78 -6.81
N VAL A 361 -20.94 8.94 -5.78
CA VAL A 361 -20.56 7.53 -5.94
C VAL A 361 -21.79 6.76 -6.42
N GLU A 362 -21.61 6.00 -7.50
CA GLU A 362 -22.67 5.19 -8.09
C GLU A 362 -22.63 3.78 -7.48
N TYR A 363 -23.67 3.42 -6.74
CA TYR A 363 -23.83 2.10 -6.14
C TYR A 363 -24.75 1.22 -6.98
N LEU A 364 -24.62 -0.09 -6.83
CA LEU A 364 -25.67 -1.02 -7.20
C LEU A 364 -26.97 -0.71 -6.42
N PRO A 365 -28.14 -1.23 -6.87
CA PRO A 365 -29.40 -1.00 -6.15
C PRO A 365 -29.30 -1.41 -4.68
N SER A 366 -30.01 -0.69 -3.79
CA SER A 366 -30.07 -1.00 -2.35
C SER A 366 -30.85 -2.30 -2.08
N LYS A 367 -30.18 -3.42 -2.32
CA LYS A 367 -30.66 -4.78 -2.17
C LYS A 367 -29.57 -5.62 -1.52
N TRP A 368 -29.97 -6.56 -0.68
CA TRP A 368 -29.08 -7.46 0.03
C TRP A 368 -29.54 -8.90 -0.10
N CYS A 369 -28.60 -9.84 -0.01
CA CYS A 369 -28.92 -11.25 0.13
C CYS A 369 -28.81 -11.67 1.59
N VAL A 370 -29.92 -12.14 2.17
CA VAL A 370 -29.98 -12.61 3.57
C VAL A 370 -30.46 -14.05 3.63
N VAL A 371 -30.32 -14.69 4.79
CA VAL A 371 -30.84 -16.05 5.00
C VAL A 371 -32.37 -16.07 4.93
N ASN A 372 -32.90 -17.06 4.22
CA ASN A 372 -34.32 -17.38 4.19
C ASN A 372 -34.70 -18.27 5.39
N ASN A 373 -35.18 -17.66 6.47
CA ASN A 373 -35.56 -18.37 7.70
C ASN A 373 -36.76 -19.34 7.54
N ASN A 374 -37.41 -19.38 6.38
CA ASN A 374 -38.53 -20.28 6.09
C ASN A 374 -38.10 -21.62 5.45
N ARG A 375 -36.81 -21.95 5.51
CA ARG A 375 -36.21 -23.16 4.90
C ARG A 375 -35.48 -23.98 5.96
N ASP A 376 -35.14 -25.22 5.61
CA ASP A 376 -34.20 -26.01 6.41
C ASP A 376 -32.81 -25.40 6.33
N LEU A 377 -32.31 -24.88 7.45
CA LEU A 377 -31.03 -24.18 7.55
C LEU A 377 -29.85 -25.12 7.87
N SER A 378 -30.06 -26.44 7.86
CA SER A 378 -29.03 -27.45 8.13
C SER A 378 -27.74 -27.24 7.32
N ASN A 379 -27.86 -26.82 6.06
CA ASN A 379 -26.74 -26.57 5.15
C ASN A 379 -26.27 -25.11 5.08
N ALA A 380 -26.89 -24.18 5.83
CA ALA A 380 -26.62 -22.74 5.71
C ALA A 380 -25.17 -22.38 6.04
N SER A 381 -24.60 -22.98 7.09
CA SER A 381 -23.21 -22.76 7.49
C SER A 381 -22.21 -23.21 6.42
N ALA A 382 -22.45 -24.36 5.78
CA ALA A 382 -21.59 -24.87 4.71
C ALA A 382 -21.62 -23.95 3.48
N ARG A 383 -22.81 -23.47 3.07
CA ARG A 383 -22.96 -22.52 1.97
C ARG A 383 -22.33 -21.17 2.27
N ALA A 384 -22.39 -20.69 3.52
CA ALA A 384 -21.68 -19.49 3.91
C ALA A 384 -20.16 -19.66 3.80
N SER A 385 -19.61 -20.81 4.20
CA SER A 385 -18.18 -21.09 4.03
C SER A 385 -17.75 -21.09 2.56
N GLU A 386 -18.57 -21.65 1.66
CA GLU A 386 -18.34 -21.59 0.21
C GLU A 386 -18.39 -20.15 -0.32
N ALA A 387 -19.38 -19.36 0.10
CA ALA A 387 -19.48 -17.95 -0.25
C ALA A 387 -18.22 -17.18 0.16
N CYS A 388 -17.75 -17.38 1.40
CA CYS A 388 -16.56 -16.73 1.93
C CYS A 388 -15.24 -17.19 1.28
N TYR A 389 -15.23 -18.31 0.56
CA TYR A 389 -14.04 -18.76 -0.18
C TYR A 389 -13.77 -17.88 -1.42
N VAL A 390 -14.81 -17.30 -1.99
CA VAL A 390 -14.75 -16.50 -3.24
C VAL A 390 -15.28 -15.08 -3.08
N ALA A 391 -15.59 -14.66 -1.85
CA ALA A 391 -16.03 -13.31 -1.51
C ALA A 391 -15.31 -12.79 -0.25
N ASP A 392 -15.57 -11.55 0.14
CA ASP A 392 -14.97 -10.95 1.32
C ASP A 392 -15.79 -11.13 2.60
N CYS A 393 -15.39 -12.11 3.40
CA CYS A 393 -15.94 -12.36 4.73
C CYS A 393 -14.99 -11.97 5.87
N THR A 394 -13.91 -11.24 5.58
CA THR A 394 -12.85 -10.99 6.57
C THR A 394 -13.34 -10.25 7.82
N ALA A 395 -14.37 -9.40 7.70
CA ALA A 395 -15.00 -8.71 8.83
C ALA A 395 -15.68 -9.65 9.84
N LEU A 396 -16.00 -10.90 9.47
CA LEU A 396 -16.54 -11.93 10.39
C LEU A 396 -15.46 -12.56 11.28
N SER A 397 -14.19 -12.24 11.04
CA SER A 397 -13.06 -12.86 11.77
C SER A 397 -12.88 -12.24 13.16
N PRO A 398 -12.23 -12.94 14.11
CA PRO A 398 -11.94 -12.40 15.43
C PRO A 398 -11.30 -11.00 15.41
N GLY A 399 -11.93 -10.06 16.11
CA GLY A 399 -11.53 -8.65 16.14
C GLY A 399 -12.10 -7.80 15.01
N GLY A 400 -12.83 -8.40 14.06
CA GLY A 400 -13.51 -7.67 13.01
C GLY A 400 -14.85 -7.06 13.41
N SER A 401 -15.34 -6.09 12.64
CA SER A 401 -16.57 -5.33 12.91
C SER A 401 -17.83 -6.18 12.95
N CYS A 402 -17.83 -7.30 12.22
CA CYS A 402 -18.94 -8.24 12.14
C CYS A 402 -18.72 -9.52 12.96
N PHE A 403 -17.64 -9.62 13.74
CA PHE A 403 -17.32 -10.83 14.50
C PHE A 403 -18.45 -11.27 15.47
N ASN A 404 -19.12 -10.30 16.10
CA ASN A 404 -20.14 -10.57 17.13
C ASN A 404 -21.57 -10.70 16.58
N ILE A 405 -21.76 -10.70 15.26
CA ILE A 405 -23.10 -10.89 14.70
C ILE A 405 -23.58 -12.33 14.96
N SER A 406 -24.79 -12.47 15.52
CA SER A 406 -25.34 -13.77 15.88
C SER A 406 -25.73 -14.58 14.64
N TRP A 407 -25.88 -15.89 14.81
CA TRP A 407 -26.53 -16.74 13.82
C TRP A 407 -28.04 -16.41 13.73
N PRO A 408 -28.65 -16.32 12.54
CA PRO A 408 -28.10 -16.54 11.19
C PRO A 408 -27.59 -15.25 10.48
N GLY A 409 -27.36 -14.17 11.21
CA GLY A 409 -26.84 -12.91 10.65
C GLY A 409 -25.44 -13.05 10.06
N ASN A 410 -24.56 -13.87 10.64
CA ASN A 410 -23.24 -14.17 10.08
C ASN A 410 -23.32 -14.88 8.71
N ILE A 411 -24.29 -15.79 8.54
CA ILE A 411 -24.57 -16.45 7.27
C ILE A 411 -25.08 -15.43 6.25
N SER A 412 -25.97 -14.54 6.69
CA SER A 412 -26.49 -13.45 5.83
C SER A 412 -25.35 -12.54 5.36
N TYR A 413 -24.36 -12.27 6.20
CA TYR A 413 -23.20 -11.46 5.81
C TYR A 413 -22.40 -12.13 4.68
N ALA A 414 -22.13 -13.43 4.82
CA ALA A 414 -21.44 -14.21 3.81
C ALA A 414 -22.22 -14.24 2.47
N PHE A 415 -23.54 -14.47 2.54
CA PHE A 415 -24.41 -14.47 1.38
C PHE A 415 -24.44 -13.11 0.70
N ASN A 416 -24.56 -12.03 1.47
CA ASN A 416 -24.54 -10.67 0.91
C ASN A 416 -23.20 -10.36 0.25
N SER A 417 -22.08 -10.65 0.91
CA SER A 417 -20.74 -10.38 0.35
C SER A 417 -20.58 -11.05 -1.02
N TYR A 418 -20.94 -12.33 -1.13
CA TYR A 418 -20.93 -13.04 -2.41
C TYR A 418 -21.90 -12.44 -3.43
N TYR A 419 -23.15 -12.17 -3.03
CA TYR A 419 -24.18 -11.61 -3.90
C TYR A 419 -23.75 -10.26 -4.51
N GLN A 420 -23.17 -9.37 -3.70
CA GLN A 420 -22.71 -8.06 -4.16
C GLN A 420 -21.51 -8.19 -5.10
N GLN A 421 -20.55 -9.07 -4.79
CA GLN A 421 -19.39 -9.31 -5.65
C GLN A 421 -19.74 -10.01 -6.99
N HIS A 422 -20.99 -10.46 -7.13
CA HIS A 422 -21.54 -11.06 -8.35
C HIS A 422 -22.64 -10.18 -8.98
N ASP A 423 -22.46 -8.85 -8.92
CA ASP A 423 -23.31 -7.86 -9.58
C ASP A 423 -24.80 -7.98 -9.23
N GLN A 424 -25.10 -8.42 -8.00
CA GLN A 424 -26.48 -8.63 -7.54
C GLN A 424 -27.32 -9.56 -8.44
N ARG A 425 -26.68 -10.50 -9.14
CA ARG A 425 -27.40 -11.49 -9.95
C ARG A 425 -28.37 -12.29 -9.09
N THR A 426 -29.57 -12.54 -9.60
CA THR A 426 -30.61 -13.22 -8.81
C THR A 426 -30.20 -14.63 -8.38
N ASP A 427 -29.41 -15.34 -9.20
CA ASP A 427 -28.94 -16.68 -8.91
C ASP A 427 -27.77 -16.72 -7.90
N SER A 428 -27.03 -15.61 -7.73
CA SER A 428 -25.97 -15.52 -6.71
C SER A 428 -26.53 -15.38 -5.29
N CYS A 429 -27.85 -15.19 -5.13
CA CYS A 429 -28.53 -15.22 -3.83
C CYS A 429 -29.32 -16.52 -3.58
N ASP A 430 -29.29 -17.51 -4.48
CA ASP A 430 -30.11 -18.71 -4.29
C ASP A 430 -29.58 -19.61 -3.16
N PHE A 431 -28.31 -19.99 -3.20
CA PHE A 431 -27.67 -20.90 -2.24
C PHE A 431 -28.46 -22.20 -1.97
N GLY A 432 -29.14 -22.75 -2.99
CA GLY A 432 -30.04 -23.89 -2.84
C GLY A 432 -31.38 -23.52 -2.19
N GLY A 433 -31.89 -22.33 -2.50
CA GLY A 433 -33.07 -21.71 -1.91
C GLY A 433 -32.88 -21.18 -0.48
N LEU A 434 -31.66 -21.19 0.07
CA LEU A 434 -31.34 -20.73 1.42
C LEU A 434 -31.19 -19.21 1.52
N GLY A 435 -30.94 -18.51 0.41
CA GLY A 435 -30.89 -17.06 0.38
C GLY A 435 -32.22 -16.42 -0.05
N LEU A 436 -32.39 -15.16 0.33
CA LEU A 436 -33.53 -14.32 0.02
C LEU A 436 -33.04 -12.89 -0.25
N ILE A 437 -33.45 -12.32 -1.37
CA ILE A 437 -33.18 -10.92 -1.69
C ILE A 437 -34.15 -10.04 -0.89
N THR A 438 -33.60 -9.04 -0.21
CA THR A 438 -34.35 -8.05 0.57
C THR A 438 -33.94 -6.62 0.21
N THR A 439 -34.84 -5.67 0.41
CA THR A 439 -34.56 -4.22 0.32
C THR A 439 -34.43 -3.57 1.70
N VAL A 440 -34.47 -4.38 2.77
CA VAL A 440 -34.26 -3.92 4.15
C VAL A 440 -32.79 -4.12 4.50
N ASP A 441 -32.10 -3.03 4.85
CA ASP A 441 -30.68 -3.06 5.25
C ASP A 441 -30.50 -3.96 6.50
N PRO A 442 -29.76 -5.08 6.38
CA PRO A 442 -29.54 -6.01 7.49
C PRO A 442 -28.36 -5.60 8.41
N SER A 443 -27.74 -4.44 8.19
CA SER A 443 -26.62 -3.95 8.99
C SER A 443 -26.98 -3.77 10.47
N VAL A 444 -26.06 -4.13 11.36
CA VAL A 444 -26.26 -4.02 12.82
C VAL A 444 -25.06 -3.34 13.47
N GLY A 445 -25.30 -2.20 14.14
CA GLY A 445 -24.25 -1.44 14.81
C GLY A 445 -23.12 -1.05 13.84
N ASN A 446 -21.91 -1.54 14.12
CA ASN A 446 -20.74 -1.30 13.27
C ASN A 446 -20.54 -2.37 12.18
N CYS A 447 -21.31 -3.46 12.20
CA CYS A 447 -21.28 -4.46 11.14
C CYS A 447 -22.13 -3.98 9.96
N ARG A 448 -21.45 -3.55 8.88
CA ARG A 448 -22.09 -3.01 7.68
C ARG A 448 -22.16 -4.06 6.59
N PHE A 449 -23.36 -4.27 6.05
CA PHE A 449 -23.57 -5.09 4.87
C PHE A 449 -23.46 -4.19 3.65
N SER A 450 -22.30 -4.23 3.01
CA SER A 450 -22.00 -3.36 1.88
C SER A 450 -22.97 -3.56 0.71
N VAL A 451 -23.18 -2.49 -0.04
CA VAL A 451 -23.72 -2.50 -1.40
C VAL A 451 -22.56 -2.08 -2.30
N GLU A 452 -22.19 -2.92 -3.25
CA GLU A 452 -21.01 -2.68 -4.09
C GLU A 452 -21.25 -1.56 -5.10
N LEU A 453 -20.17 -1.03 -5.67
CA LEU A 453 -20.24 0.05 -6.65
C LEU A 453 -20.77 -0.45 -7.98
N HIS A 454 -21.49 0.40 -8.70
CA HIS A 454 -21.80 0.14 -10.10
C HIS A 454 -20.54 0.37 -10.94
N THR A 455 -19.88 -0.72 -11.33
CA THR A 455 -18.74 -0.62 -12.24
C THR A 455 -19.28 -0.43 -13.66
N SER A 456 -18.87 0.64 -14.34
CA SER A 456 -19.16 0.76 -15.77
C SER A 456 -18.43 -0.36 -16.48
N GLN A 457 -19.18 -1.26 -17.14
CA GLN A 457 -18.63 -2.32 -17.99
C GLN A 457 -17.85 -1.71 -19.16
N SER A 458 -16.61 -1.29 -18.93
CA SER A 458 -15.56 -1.63 -19.88
C SER A 458 -15.05 -2.97 -19.38
N ASP A 459 -15.43 -4.05 -20.05
CA ASP A 459 -14.88 -5.38 -19.80
C ASP A 459 -13.41 -5.26 -19.43
N SER A 460 -13.11 -5.55 -18.17
CA SER A 460 -11.74 -5.70 -17.72
C SER A 460 -11.13 -6.76 -18.63
N LEU A 461 -10.28 -6.32 -19.56
CA LEU A 461 -9.47 -7.21 -20.40
C LEU A 461 -8.63 -8.17 -19.53
N HIS A 462 -8.47 -7.86 -18.24
CA HIS A 462 -7.89 -8.76 -17.24
C HIS A 462 -8.76 -9.99 -16.95
N ARG A 463 -10.09 -9.88 -16.84
CA ARG A 463 -10.96 -11.05 -16.63
C ARG A 463 -10.93 -11.96 -17.86
N ALA A 464 -10.91 -11.38 -19.06
CA ALA A 464 -10.78 -12.13 -20.32
C ALA A 464 -9.41 -12.81 -20.46
N CYS A 465 -8.30 -12.13 -20.15
CA CYS A 465 -6.95 -12.71 -20.22
C CYS A 465 -6.73 -13.83 -19.19
N TYR A 466 -7.25 -13.68 -17.96
CA TYR A 466 -7.10 -14.71 -16.92
C TYR A 466 -7.89 -15.97 -17.25
N PHE A 467 -9.12 -15.82 -17.78
CA PHE A 467 -9.96 -16.95 -18.19
C PHE A 467 -9.42 -17.64 -19.46
N GLN A 468 -8.84 -16.88 -20.39
CA GLN A 468 -8.18 -17.45 -21.57
C GLN A 468 -6.90 -18.20 -21.22
N TRP A 469 -6.12 -17.74 -20.23
CA TRP A 469 -4.92 -18.45 -19.78
C TRP A 469 -5.23 -19.76 -19.07
N THR A 470 -6.24 -19.80 -18.20
CA THR A 470 -6.63 -21.03 -17.48
C THR A 470 -7.24 -22.07 -18.41
N THR A 471 -8.02 -21.65 -19.41
CA THR A 471 -8.55 -22.54 -20.46
C THR A 471 -7.44 -23.07 -21.38
N LEU A 472 -6.43 -22.26 -21.72
CA LEU A 472 -5.28 -22.72 -22.51
C LEU A 472 -4.39 -23.71 -21.72
N LEU A 473 -4.15 -23.45 -20.44
CA LEU A 473 -3.36 -24.35 -19.58
C LEU A 473 -4.06 -25.70 -19.34
N THR A 474 -5.37 -25.69 -19.11
CA THR A 474 -6.15 -26.92 -18.92
C THR A 474 -6.27 -27.73 -20.20
N THR A 475 -6.44 -27.09 -21.36
CA THR A 475 -6.46 -27.79 -22.66
C THR A 475 -5.09 -28.37 -23.03
N ILE A 476 -3.99 -27.67 -22.75
CA ILE A 476 -2.63 -28.19 -22.93
C ILE A 476 -2.36 -29.38 -22.00
N LEU A 477 -2.77 -29.30 -20.72
CA LEU A 477 -2.58 -30.39 -19.75
C LEU A 477 -3.37 -31.64 -20.15
N VAL A 478 -4.63 -31.47 -20.60
CA VAL A 478 -5.49 -32.56 -21.09
C VAL A 478 -4.96 -33.16 -22.40
N CYS A 479 -4.38 -32.35 -23.29
CA CYS A 479 -3.73 -32.86 -24.50
C CYS A 479 -2.47 -33.65 -24.16
N LEU A 480 -1.62 -33.16 -23.26
CA LEU A 480 -0.39 -33.85 -22.85
C LEU A 480 -0.68 -35.19 -22.16
N LEU A 481 -1.73 -35.26 -21.33
CA LEU A 481 -2.16 -36.50 -20.67
C LEU A 481 -2.73 -37.54 -21.65
N ARG A 482 -3.25 -37.13 -22.81
CA ARG A 482 -3.73 -38.04 -23.86
C ARG A 482 -2.61 -38.62 -24.73
N PHE A 483 -1.40 -38.06 -24.70
CA PHE A 483 -0.24 -38.58 -25.44
C PHE A 483 0.67 -39.49 -24.60
N THR A 484 0.35 -39.70 -23.32
CA THR A 484 1.11 -40.54 -22.38
C THR A 484 0.37 -41.80 -21.91
N LEU A 485 -0.69 -42.21 -22.62
CA LEU A 485 -1.42 -43.46 -22.39
C LEU A 485 -1.49 -44.31 -23.66
#